data_AF-A0AAX1DS85-F1
#
_entry.id   AF-A0AAX1DS85-F1
#
_cell.length_a   1.000
_cell.length_b   1.000
_cell.length_c   1.000
_cell.angle_alpha   90.00
_cell.angle_beta   90.00
_cell.angle_gamma   90.00
#
_symmetry.space_group_name_H-M   'P 1'
#
loop_
_entity.id
_entity.type
_entity.pdbx_description
1 polymer ?
#
loop_
_entity_poly.entity_id
_entity_poly.type
_entity_poly.pdbx_seq_one_letter_code
_entity_poly.pdbx_strand_id
1 'polypeptide(L)'
;MRMEKSKEWYFKRLTIIEQELGVLIRMKIFKKKTLILNSLDQLIDELSYLTKDALASNTLDGFDKADFQRGVMHLLELFKECREMINAMFELQMKVQPAIRCKILTELN
;
A
#
# COMPACT_ATOMS: atom_id res chain seq x y z
N MET A 1 -2.99 -40.87 -25.85
CA MET A 1 -2.25 -40.98 -24.58
C MET A 1 -2.08 -39.59 -23.99
N ARG A 2 -2.58 -39.31 -22.77
CA ARG A 2 -2.22 -38.08 -22.06
C ARG A 2 -0.77 -38.24 -21.60
N MET A 3 0.14 -37.42 -22.10
CA MET A 3 1.48 -37.32 -21.51
C MET A 3 1.32 -36.85 -20.06
N GLU A 4 1.62 -37.72 -19.12
CA GLU A 4 1.68 -37.35 -17.71
C GLU A 4 2.77 -36.30 -17.53
N LYS A 5 2.39 -35.16 -16.96
CA LYS A 5 3.32 -34.06 -16.73
C LYS A 5 4.24 -34.44 -15.58
N SER A 6 5.54 -34.23 -15.77
CA SER A 6 6.53 -34.50 -14.73
C SER A 6 6.33 -33.58 -13.53
N LYS A 7 6.76 -34.03 -12.35
CA LYS A 7 6.83 -33.20 -11.13
C LYS A 7 7.49 -31.84 -11.41
N GLU A 8 8.58 -31.86 -12.16
CA GLU A 8 9.36 -30.69 -12.55
C GLU A 8 8.59 -29.70 -13.42
N TRP A 9 7.70 -30.18 -14.30
CA TRP A 9 6.79 -29.34 -15.07
C TRP A 9 5.84 -28.53 -14.16
N TYR A 10 5.29 -29.17 -13.11
CA TYR A 10 4.40 -28.50 -12.17
C TYR A 10 5.13 -27.43 -11.34
N PHE A 11 6.32 -27.73 -10.81
CA PHE A 11 7.11 -26.76 -10.06
C PHE A 11 7.54 -25.58 -10.94
N LYS A 12 7.99 -25.84 -12.18
CA LYS A 12 8.30 -24.78 -13.14
C LYS A 12 7.09 -23.91 -13.46
N ARG A 13 5.91 -24.51 -13.58
CA ARG A 13 4.67 -23.75 -13.83
C ARG A 13 4.26 -22.90 -12.62
N LEU A 14 4.42 -23.43 -11.41
CA LEU A 14 4.17 -22.70 -10.17
C LEU A 14 5.06 -21.45 -10.07
N THR A 15 6.35 -21.58 -10.34
CA THR A 15 7.29 -20.45 -10.36
C THR A 15 6.94 -19.40 -11.40
N ILE A 16 6.45 -19.78 -12.59
CA ILE A 16 5.99 -18.82 -13.61
C ILE A 16 4.77 -18.05 -13.12
N ILE A 17 3.81 -18.74 -12.50
CA ILE A 17 2.60 -18.10 -11.94
C ILE A 17 2.97 -17.12 -10.82
N GLU A 18 3.89 -17.51 -9.92
CA GLU A 18 4.43 -16.64 -8.88
C GLU A 18 5.11 -15.39 -9.45
N GLN A 19 5.91 -15.57 -10.51
CA GLN A 19 6.58 -14.47 -11.21
C GLN A 19 5.57 -13.52 -11.87
N GLU A 20 4.59 -14.03 -12.59
CA GLU A 20 3.52 -13.26 -13.24
C GLU A 20 2.69 -12.48 -12.22
N LEU A 21 2.26 -13.14 -11.12
CA LEU A 21 1.58 -12.50 -10.00
C LEU A 21 2.43 -11.39 -9.39
N GLY A 22 3.72 -11.65 -9.17
CA GLY A 22 4.67 -10.65 -8.68
C GLY A 22 4.83 -9.47 -9.63
N VAL A 23 4.83 -9.66 -10.96
CA VAL A 23 4.86 -8.57 -11.95
C VAL A 23 3.58 -7.72 -11.89
N LEU A 24 2.41 -8.38 -11.86
CA LEU A 24 1.11 -7.70 -11.81
C LEU A 24 0.96 -6.84 -10.55
N ILE A 25 1.38 -7.35 -9.38
CA ILE A 25 1.37 -6.60 -8.12
C ILE A 25 2.40 -5.46 -8.17
N ARG A 26 3.63 -5.71 -8.67
CA ARG A 26 4.73 -4.72 -8.76
C ARG A 26 4.38 -3.46 -9.57
N MET A 27 3.66 -3.60 -10.68
CA MET A 27 3.48 -2.50 -11.63
C MET A 27 2.62 -1.34 -11.12
N LYS A 28 1.69 -1.58 -10.19
CA LYS A 28 0.72 -0.56 -9.77
C LYS A 28 1.06 0.14 -8.45
N ILE A 29 1.72 -0.56 -7.52
CA ILE A 29 1.86 -0.08 -6.13
C ILE A 29 3.24 0.51 -5.86
N PHE A 30 4.32 -0.16 -6.29
CA PHE A 30 5.69 0.28 -6.01
C PHE A 30 5.99 1.70 -6.53
N LYS A 31 5.58 2.00 -7.77
CA LYS A 31 5.77 3.33 -8.38
C LYS A 31 4.98 4.43 -7.69
N LYS A 32 3.94 4.07 -6.96
CA LYS A 32 2.98 5.03 -6.39
C LYS A 32 3.03 5.07 -4.87
N LYS A 33 3.64 4.11 -4.17
CA LYS A 33 3.70 4.07 -2.70
C LYS A 33 4.24 5.38 -2.12
N THR A 34 5.45 5.79 -2.52
CA THR A 34 6.05 7.04 -2.02
C THR A 34 5.19 8.26 -2.38
N LEU A 35 4.65 8.30 -3.60
CA LEU A 35 3.75 9.39 -4.02
C LEU A 35 2.49 9.44 -3.15
N ILE A 36 1.84 8.30 -2.91
CA ILE A 36 0.61 8.22 -2.12
C ILE A 36 0.89 8.58 -0.67
N LEU A 37 1.98 8.10 -0.08
CA LEU A 37 2.36 8.45 1.28
C LEU A 37 2.66 9.95 1.41
N ASN A 38 3.43 10.53 0.49
CA ASN A 38 3.68 11.98 0.48
C ASN A 38 2.39 12.79 0.30
N SER A 39 1.46 12.32 -0.54
CA SER A 39 0.16 12.97 -0.70
C SER A 39 -0.71 12.84 0.55
N LEU A 40 -0.65 11.72 1.28
CA LEU A 40 -1.34 11.57 2.57
C LEU A 40 -0.78 12.55 3.61
N ASP A 41 0.54 12.73 3.66
CA ASP A 41 1.17 13.70 4.56
C ASP A 41 0.72 15.15 4.23
N GLN A 42 0.66 15.51 2.95
CA GLN A 42 0.13 16.82 2.50
C GLN A 42 -1.33 17.04 2.90
N LEU A 43 -2.18 16.01 2.73
CA LEU A 43 -3.59 16.09 3.13
C LEU A 43 -3.76 16.22 4.65
N ILE A 44 -2.87 15.62 5.45
CA ILE A 44 -2.85 15.80 6.90
C ILE A 44 -2.49 17.26 7.27
N ASP A 45 -1.51 17.86 6.59
CA ASP A 45 -1.14 19.26 6.81
C ASP A 45 -2.29 20.22 6.46
N GLU A 46 -2.96 20.00 5.33
CA GLU A 46 -4.16 20.77 4.94
C GLU A 46 -5.29 20.62 5.96
N LEU A 47 -5.55 19.39 6.43
CA LEU A 47 -6.56 19.12 7.46
C LEU A 47 -6.22 19.82 8.78
N SER A 48 -4.93 19.88 9.15
CA SER A 48 -4.46 20.61 10.33
C SER A 48 -4.69 22.11 10.21
N TYR A 49 -4.39 22.69 9.05
CA TYR A 49 -4.65 24.10 8.75
C TYR A 49 -6.15 24.42 8.84
N LEU A 50 -6.98 23.64 8.14
CA LEU A 50 -8.45 23.81 8.14
C LEU A 50 -9.03 23.67 9.54
N THR A 51 -8.50 22.75 10.35
CA THR A 51 -8.96 22.59 11.74
C THR A 51 -8.64 23.81 12.59
N LYS A 52 -7.44 24.38 12.48
CA LYS A 52 -7.08 25.59 13.21
C LYS A 52 -7.98 26.76 12.81
N ASP A 53 -8.21 26.93 11.51
CA ASP A 53 -9.05 27.99 10.96
C ASP A 53 -10.51 27.85 11.42
N ALA A 54 -11.08 26.64 11.32
CA ALA A 54 -12.44 26.35 11.76
C ALA A 54 -12.64 26.59 13.27
N LEU A 55 -11.67 26.22 14.11
CA LEU A 55 -11.77 26.42 15.56
C LEU A 55 -11.63 27.89 15.95
N ALA A 56 -10.81 28.66 15.23
CA ALA A 56 -10.65 30.10 15.43
C ALA A 56 -11.80 30.92 14.81
N SER A 57 -12.60 30.32 13.92
CA SER A 57 -13.69 31.01 13.26
C SER A 57 -14.77 31.47 14.23
N ASN A 58 -15.22 32.71 14.04
CA ASN A 58 -16.37 33.30 14.73
C ASN A 58 -17.68 33.05 13.97
N THR A 59 -17.62 32.48 12.76
CA THR A 59 -18.80 32.17 11.94
C THR A 59 -19.35 30.78 12.19
N LEU A 60 -18.54 29.88 12.76
CA LEU A 60 -18.97 28.55 13.18
C LEU A 60 -19.38 28.60 14.64
N ASP A 61 -20.57 28.10 14.94
CA ASP A 61 -21.02 27.97 16.31
C ASP A 61 -20.41 26.73 16.99
N GLY A 62 -20.78 26.49 18.25
CA GLY A 62 -20.26 25.33 19.00
C GLY A 62 -20.69 23.98 18.43
N PHE A 63 -21.86 23.91 17.80
CA PHE A 63 -22.36 22.70 17.17
C PHE A 63 -21.63 22.43 15.85
N ASP A 64 -21.46 23.44 15.01
CA ASP A 64 -20.74 23.36 13.74
C ASP A 64 -19.28 22.94 13.97
N LYS A 65 -18.63 23.50 14.99
CA LYS A 65 -17.25 23.12 15.37
C LYS A 65 -17.16 21.66 15.80
N ALA A 66 -18.16 21.17 16.56
CA ALA A 66 -18.19 19.78 16.99
C ALA A 66 -18.47 18.81 15.83
N ASP A 67 -19.30 19.20 14.86
CA ASP A 67 -19.57 18.41 13.66
C ASP A 67 -18.34 18.37 12.73
N PHE A 68 -17.69 19.52 12.54
CA PHE A 68 -16.42 19.62 11.82
C PHE A 68 -15.33 18.73 12.45
N GLN A 69 -15.17 18.78 13.78
CA GLN A 69 -14.23 17.91 14.49
C GLN A 69 -14.53 16.41 14.29
N ARG A 70 -15.81 16.01 14.25
CA ARG A 70 -16.20 14.64 13.92
C ARG A 70 -15.79 14.26 12.49
N GLY A 71 -15.97 15.16 11.53
CA GLY A 71 -15.50 14.99 10.15
C GLY A 71 -13.97 14.83 10.04
N VAL A 72 -13.21 15.66 10.78
CA VAL A 72 -11.74 15.56 10.86
C VAL A 72 -11.32 14.19 11.42
N MET A 73 -11.92 13.75 12.52
CA MET A 73 -11.60 12.45 13.12
C MET A 73 -11.89 11.28 12.17
N HIS A 74 -13.00 11.34 11.42
CA HIS A 74 -13.33 10.33 10.43
C HIS A 74 -12.28 10.26 9.31
N LEU A 75 -11.84 11.40 8.78
CA LEU A 75 -10.80 11.47 7.75
C LEU A 75 -9.45 10.94 8.24
N LEU A 76 -9.08 11.24 9.49
CA LEU A 76 -7.84 10.73 10.08
C LEU A 76 -7.85 9.19 10.20
N GLU A 77 -8.97 8.58 10.57
CA GLU A 77 -9.09 7.12 10.59
C GLU A 77 -8.97 6.54 9.18
N LEU A 78 -9.63 7.14 8.18
CA LEU A 78 -9.50 6.70 6.78
C LEU A 78 -8.06 6.79 6.27
N PHE A 79 -7.31 7.85 6.64
CA PHE A 79 -5.89 7.97 6.27
C PHE A 79 -5.03 6.89 6.91
N LYS A 80 -5.32 6.54 8.18
CA LYS A 80 -4.66 5.44 8.88
C LYS A 80 -4.93 4.10 8.19
N GLU A 81 -6.19 3.80 7.90
CA GLU A 81 -6.58 2.59 7.15
C GLU A 81 -5.91 2.52 5.78
N CYS A 82 -5.89 3.65 5.04
CA CYS A 82 -5.22 3.74 3.74
C CYS A 82 -3.71 3.42 3.87
N ARG A 83 -3.04 3.96 4.88
CA ARG A 83 -1.61 3.69 5.13
C ARG A 83 -1.35 2.23 5.46
N GLU A 84 -2.20 1.62 6.29
CA GLU A 84 -2.13 0.21 6.65
C GLU A 84 -2.30 -0.69 5.42
N MET A 85 -3.31 -0.43 4.57
CA MET A 85 -3.54 -1.18 3.34
C MET A 85 -2.37 -1.06 2.37
N ILE A 86 -1.84 0.15 2.15
CA ILE A 86 -0.68 0.37 1.27
C ILE A 86 0.54 -0.40 1.78
N ASN A 87 0.77 -0.41 3.10
CA ASN A 87 1.86 -1.17 3.69
C ASN A 87 1.66 -2.68 3.55
N ALA A 88 0.46 -3.20 3.83
CA ALA A 88 0.14 -4.62 3.69
C ALA A 88 0.30 -5.09 2.23
N MET A 89 -0.16 -4.29 1.26
CA MET A 89 0.03 -4.58 -0.16
C MET A 89 1.51 -4.57 -0.56
N PHE A 90 2.30 -3.64 -0.01
CA PHE A 90 3.74 -3.59 -0.25
C PHE A 90 4.46 -4.81 0.36
N GLU A 91 4.09 -5.22 1.57
CA GLU A 91 4.66 -6.42 2.20
C GLU A 91 4.30 -7.70 1.44
N LEU A 92 3.06 -7.82 0.97
CA LEU A 92 2.65 -8.92 0.10
C LEU A 92 3.51 -8.95 -1.18
N GLN A 93 3.74 -7.79 -1.79
CA GLN A 93 4.62 -7.68 -2.95
C GLN A 93 6.05 -8.15 -2.66
N MET A 94 6.59 -7.85 -1.47
CA MET A 94 7.91 -8.32 -1.05
C MET A 94 7.95 -9.83 -0.80
N LYS A 95 6.86 -10.43 -0.29
CA LYS A 95 6.74 -11.88 -0.06
C LYS A 95 6.61 -12.68 -1.36
N VAL A 96 5.91 -12.13 -2.36
CA VAL A 96 5.72 -12.74 -3.69
C VAL A 96 6.91 -12.46 -4.62
N GLN A 97 7.88 -11.64 -4.20
CA GLN A 97 9.13 -11.49 -4.93
C GLN A 97 9.79 -12.87 -4.97
N PRO A 98 10.01 -13.45 -6.17
CA PRO A 98 10.80 -14.68 -6.28
C PRO A 98 12.10 -14.38 -5.58
N ALA A 99 12.44 -15.20 -4.59
CA ALA A 99 13.69 -15.03 -3.90
C ALA A 99 14.77 -14.93 -4.99
N ILE A 100 15.48 -13.80 -5.04
CA ILE A 100 16.85 -13.80 -5.53
C ILE A 100 17.66 -14.58 -4.47
N ARG A 101 17.25 -15.82 -4.19
CA ARG A 101 17.96 -16.88 -3.48
C ARG A 101 18.19 -17.98 -4.51
N CYS A 102 18.87 -17.64 -5.60
CA CYS A 102 19.58 -18.63 -6.40
C CYS A 102 20.63 -18.01 -7.35
N LYS A 103 21.28 -16.90 -6.97
CA LYS A 103 22.49 -16.41 -7.67
C LYS A 103 23.59 -15.79 -6.80
N ILE A 104 23.31 -15.40 -5.55
CA ILE A 104 24.35 -14.82 -4.68
C ILE A 104 25.19 -15.91 -3.96
N LEU A 105 24.83 -17.20 -4.06
CA LEU A 105 25.61 -18.32 -3.48
C LEU A 105 26.17 -19.30 -4.52
N THR A 106 26.12 -18.98 -5.80
CA THR A 106 26.77 -19.77 -6.88
C THR A 106 27.83 -18.98 -7.65
N GLU A 107 28.12 -17.75 -7.23
CA GLU A 107 29.21 -16.91 -7.78
C GLU A 107 30.21 -16.50 -6.69
N LEU A 108 30.36 -17.30 -5.64
CA LEU A 108 31.55 -17.32 -4.79
C LEU A 108 32.14 -18.73 -4.85
N ASN A 109 32.66 -19.06 -6.03
CA ASN A 109 33.85 -19.89 -6.15
C ASN A 109 35.06 -19.02 -5.85
#